data_AF-E4MXE1-F1
#
_entry.id   AF-E4MXE1-F1
#
_cell.length_a   1.000
_cell.length_b   1.000
_cell.length_c   1.000
_cell.angle_alpha   90.00
_cell.angle_beta   90.00
_cell.angle_gamma   90.00
#
_symmetry.space_group_name_H-M   'P 1'
#
loop_
_entity.id
_entity.type
_entity.pdbx_description
1 polymer ?
#
loop_
_entity_poly.entity_id
_entity_poly.type
_entity_poly.pdbx_seq_one_letter_code
_entity_poly.pdbx_strand_id
1 'polypeptide(L)'
;MTTTTTASLFETSLSRCYSSSSSSSSFKFESPAKTKTRLFSPATGNHVIRSVTACRIRCASDDPGSVFLSSRRKVVVLLSTMQLLSQSLPPNGNAAEIYQLMQNEIKKVVTKGKAAGVLRLVFHDAGTFELDDNTGGINGSIAYELERPENTGLKKSLKVLAKAKIKVDEIQPVSWADMISVAGSVAVSICGGPTIPVVLGRLDSTQPDPEDKLPPESLSASGLKECFKRKGFSTQELVALSGAHTLGSKGFGDPTVFDNAYYKILLAKPWTSASKMTSMVGLPSDHALVEDDECLRWVKRYAEDQDKFFQDFTNAYTKLVNSGAKWKML
;
A
#
# COMPACT_ATOMS: atom_id res chain seq x y z
N MET A 1 5.71 -62.26 47.44
CA MET A 1 4.45 -62.74 48.04
C MET A 1 3.62 -61.49 48.33
N THR A 2 2.72 -61.11 47.41
CA THR A 2 1.25 -61.32 47.55
C THR A 2 0.76 -60.78 48.89
N THR A 3 -0.08 -59.74 48.98
CA THR A 3 -1.44 -59.68 48.42
C THR A 3 -2.05 -58.26 48.46
N THR A 4 -2.96 -58.10 47.51
CA THR A 4 -3.87 -57.01 47.12
C THR A 4 -5.09 -56.83 48.05
N THR A 5 -5.84 -55.73 47.82
CA THR A 5 -7.33 -55.56 47.95
C THR A 5 -7.82 -55.20 49.36
N THR A 6 -8.77 -54.28 49.60
CA THR A 6 -10.07 -54.01 48.95
C THR A 6 -10.59 -52.58 49.18
N ALA A 7 -11.45 -52.16 48.23
CA ALA A 7 -12.25 -50.94 48.23
C ALA A 7 -13.55 -51.06 49.06
N SER A 8 -14.16 -49.92 49.39
CA SER A 8 -15.60 -49.83 49.69
C SER A 8 -16.15 -48.46 49.30
N LEU A 9 -17.17 -48.50 48.45
CA LEU A 9 -18.03 -47.43 47.96
C LEU A 9 -19.07 -47.03 49.01
N PHE A 10 -19.53 -45.77 48.97
CA PHE A 10 -20.91 -45.42 49.29
C PHE A 10 -21.40 -44.35 48.31
N GLU A 11 -22.32 -44.77 47.45
CA GLU A 11 -23.28 -43.90 46.77
C GLU A 11 -24.33 -43.43 47.78
N THR A 12 -24.84 -42.21 47.59
CA THR A 12 -26.27 -41.94 47.74
C THR A 12 -26.72 -41.00 46.63
N SER A 13 -27.73 -41.47 45.90
CA SER A 13 -28.52 -40.77 44.91
C SER A 13 -29.70 -40.07 45.58
N LEU A 14 -30.22 -39.02 44.94
CA LEU A 14 -31.64 -38.92 44.52
C LEU A 14 -31.97 -37.51 43.99
N SER A 15 -31.91 -37.40 42.67
CA SER A 15 -33.01 -37.06 41.74
C SER A 15 -34.28 -36.37 42.27
N ARG A 16 -34.62 -35.24 41.64
CA ARG A 16 -35.87 -34.93 40.87
C ARG A 16 -36.03 -33.39 40.80
N CYS A 17 -36.67 -32.76 39.83
CA CYS A 17 -37.01 -32.99 38.41
C CYS A 17 -37.92 -31.81 38.04
N TYR A 18 -37.72 -31.22 36.86
CA TYR A 18 -38.67 -30.48 36.02
C TYR A 18 -39.33 -29.20 36.56
N SER A 19 -39.13 -28.09 35.85
CA SER A 19 -40.11 -27.65 34.83
C SER A 19 -39.54 -26.55 33.92
N SER A 20 -39.93 -26.67 32.66
CA SER A 20 -39.62 -25.87 31.48
C SER A 20 -40.27 -24.49 31.47
N SER A 21 -39.56 -23.49 30.95
CA SER A 21 -40.17 -22.40 30.17
C SER A 21 -39.21 -21.90 29.09
N SER A 22 -39.57 -22.24 27.85
CA SER A 22 -39.03 -21.71 26.61
C SER A 22 -39.41 -20.24 26.44
N SER A 23 -38.45 -19.37 26.17
CA SER A 23 -38.71 -18.05 25.58
C SER A 23 -37.90 -17.91 24.28
N SER A 24 -38.61 -18.12 23.18
CA SER A 24 -38.18 -17.81 21.82
C SER A 24 -38.29 -16.30 21.59
N SER A 25 -37.16 -15.60 21.51
CA SER A 25 -37.14 -14.22 21.01
C SER A 25 -37.03 -14.24 19.49
N SER A 26 -38.18 -14.12 18.83
CA SER A 26 -38.29 -13.97 17.38
C SER A 26 -37.72 -12.61 16.96
N PHE A 27 -36.53 -12.61 16.35
CA PHE A 27 -36.04 -11.44 15.63
C PHE A 27 -36.84 -11.27 14.35
N LYS A 28 -37.62 -10.18 14.27
CA LYS A 28 -38.30 -9.74 13.04
C LYS A 28 -37.26 -9.21 12.06
N PHE A 29 -36.99 -9.98 11.02
CA PHE A 29 -36.35 -9.50 9.80
C PHE A 29 -37.44 -8.89 8.90
N GLU A 30 -37.37 -7.58 8.67
CA GLU A 30 -38.23 -6.87 7.73
C GLU A 30 -37.61 -6.95 6.34
N SER A 31 -38.18 -7.80 5.48
CA SER A 31 -37.85 -7.86 4.05
C SER A 31 -38.57 -6.74 3.28
N PRO A 32 -37.89 -5.98 2.40
CA PRO A 32 -38.59 -5.04 1.53
C PRO A 32 -39.20 -5.79 0.33
N ALA A 33 -40.51 -5.66 0.15
CA ALA A 33 -41.19 -6.05 -1.07
C ALA A 33 -41.67 -4.79 -1.83
N LYS A 34 -41.11 -4.57 -3.04
CA LYS A 34 -41.87 -4.53 -4.31
C LYS A 34 -41.00 -4.01 -5.46
N THR A 35 -40.68 -4.94 -6.33
CA THR A 35 -40.27 -4.78 -7.72
C THR A 35 -41.23 -3.86 -8.48
N LYS A 36 -40.68 -2.87 -9.21
CA LYS A 36 -41.26 -2.37 -10.45
C LYS A 36 -40.30 -2.68 -11.59
N THR A 37 -40.68 -3.71 -12.34
CA THR A 37 -40.13 -4.10 -13.62
C THR A 37 -40.36 -3.00 -14.65
N ARG A 38 -39.31 -2.56 -15.35
CA ARG A 38 -39.42 -2.14 -16.75
C ARG A 38 -38.38 -2.89 -17.56
N LEU A 39 -38.88 -3.88 -18.30
CA LEU A 39 -38.23 -4.46 -19.46
C LEU A 39 -37.90 -3.35 -20.47
N PHE A 40 -36.71 -3.37 -21.04
CA PHE A 40 -36.50 -3.09 -22.45
C PHE A 40 -35.42 -4.03 -22.99
N SER A 41 -35.87 -4.98 -23.81
CA SER A 41 -35.04 -5.82 -24.68
C SER A 41 -34.74 -5.07 -26.00
N PRO A 42 -33.75 -5.53 -26.78
CA PRO A 42 -33.04 -4.74 -27.77
C PRO A 42 -33.65 -4.84 -29.17
N ALA A 43 -33.45 -3.80 -29.99
CA ALA A 43 -33.78 -3.82 -31.41
C ALA A 43 -32.58 -3.33 -32.25
N THR A 44 -32.05 -4.27 -33.01
CA THR A 44 -31.40 -4.23 -34.33
C THR A 44 -31.56 -2.97 -35.18
N GLY A 45 -30.51 -2.59 -35.94
CA GLY A 45 -30.65 -1.73 -37.11
C GLY A 45 -29.38 -1.09 -37.70
N ASN A 46 -28.71 -1.82 -38.60
CA ASN A 46 -28.01 -1.42 -39.83
C ASN A 46 -27.22 -0.10 -40.00
N HIS A 47 -25.94 -0.29 -40.36
CA HIS A 47 -25.17 0.32 -41.48
C HIS A 47 -25.56 1.70 -42.03
N VAL A 48 -24.60 2.65 -42.00
CA VAL A 48 -24.20 3.47 -43.17
C VAL A 48 -22.71 3.84 -43.08
N ILE A 49 -21.95 3.45 -44.10
CA ILE A 49 -20.59 3.93 -44.42
C ILE A 49 -20.71 5.31 -45.08
N ARG A 50 -19.92 6.30 -44.64
CA ARG A 50 -19.51 7.42 -45.51
C ARG A 50 -18.07 7.84 -45.25
N SER A 51 -17.27 7.58 -46.28
CA SER A 51 -15.93 8.10 -46.56
C SER A 51 -16.02 9.53 -47.11
N VAL A 52 -15.06 10.37 -46.74
CA VAL A 52 -14.50 11.54 -47.46
C VAL A 52 -13.44 12.18 -46.55
N THR A 53 -12.30 12.76 -46.94
CA THR A 53 -11.42 12.73 -48.11
C THR A 53 -10.12 13.41 -47.62
N ALA A 54 -8.96 12.87 -47.99
CA ALA A 54 -7.65 13.45 -47.68
C ALA A 54 -7.39 14.74 -48.46
N CYS A 55 -6.89 15.79 -47.80
CA CYS A 55 -6.42 17.01 -48.44
C CYS A 55 -4.92 16.89 -48.75
N ARG A 56 -4.57 16.93 -50.05
CA ARG A 56 -3.19 17.08 -50.57
C ARG A 56 -2.91 18.57 -50.77
N ILE A 57 -1.82 19.07 -50.19
CA ILE A 57 -1.24 20.37 -50.55
C ILE A 57 -0.11 20.11 -51.57
N ARG A 58 -0.22 20.77 -52.72
CA ARG A 58 0.77 20.76 -53.81
C ARG A 58 1.80 21.87 -53.60
N CYS A 59 3.05 21.55 -53.94
CA CYS A 59 4.15 22.48 -54.09
C CYS A 59 4.01 23.30 -55.38
N ALA A 60 4.47 24.54 -55.38
CA ALA A 60 4.78 25.32 -56.58
C ALA A 60 6.09 26.09 -56.33
N SER A 61 7.03 25.90 -57.24
CA SER A 61 8.28 26.64 -57.41
C SER A 61 8.05 27.83 -58.35
N ASP A 62 8.84 28.90 -58.20
CA ASP A 62 9.72 29.47 -59.24
C ASP A 62 10.22 30.88 -58.85
N ASP A 63 11.54 31.05 -58.98
CA ASP A 63 12.38 32.28 -58.97
C ASP A 63 12.20 33.03 -60.35
N PRO A 64 12.85 34.16 -60.75
CA PRO A 64 14.08 34.82 -60.24
C PRO A 64 14.15 36.37 -60.28
N GLY A 65 15.22 36.96 -59.71
CA GLY A 65 15.77 38.25 -60.19
C GLY A 65 16.50 39.17 -59.18
N SER A 66 17.84 39.10 -59.18
CA SER A 66 18.90 40.14 -59.08
C SER A 66 18.49 41.61 -58.73
N VAL A 67 19.18 42.43 -57.92
CA VAL A 67 20.52 43.05 -58.09
C VAL A 67 20.89 43.89 -56.83
N PHE A 68 22.14 43.77 -56.35
CA PHE A 68 23.04 44.74 -55.64
C PHE A 68 22.51 46.01 -54.91
N LEU A 69 22.92 46.21 -53.64
CA LEU A 69 23.92 47.21 -53.14
C LEU A 69 23.72 47.60 -51.65
N SER A 70 24.84 47.58 -50.92
CA SER A 70 25.29 48.57 -49.93
C SER A 70 24.27 49.20 -48.96
N SER A 71 24.41 48.91 -47.67
CA SER A 71 24.97 49.85 -46.68
C SER A 71 24.60 49.46 -45.25
N ARG A 72 25.56 49.64 -44.35
CA ARG A 72 25.51 49.28 -42.92
C ARG A 72 24.34 49.97 -42.20
N ARG A 73 23.45 49.21 -41.57
CA ARG A 73 22.71 49.64 -40.38
C ARG A 73 22.73 48.53 -39.33
N LYS A 74 23.39 48.84 -38.21
CA LYS A 74 23.41 48.06 -36.98
C LYS A 74 21.98 48.00 -36.43
N VAL A 75 21.38 46.81 -36.41
CA VAL A 75 20.23 46.50 -35.55
C VAL A 75 20.73 45.49 -34.55
N VAL A 76 20.86 45.93 -33.30
CA VAL A 76 21.16 45.09 -32.16
C VAL A 76 19.88 44.33 -31.82
N VAL A 77 19.80 43.06 -32.23
CA VAL A 77 18.78 42.15 -31.72
C VAL A 77 19.37 41.50 -30.46
N LEU A 78 18.87 41.90 -29.29
CA LEU A 78 19.10 41.19 -28.03
C LEU A 78 18.43 39.81 -28.13
N LEU A 79 19.22 38.79 -28.48
CA LEU A 79 18.87 37.40 -28.25
C LEU A 79 19.18 37.08 -26.79
N SER A 80 18.14 37.10 -25.95
CA SER A 80 18.18 36.53 -24.61
C SER A 80 18.40 35.02 -24.71
N THR A 81 19.65 34.60 -24.54
CA THR A 81 19.99 33.18 -24.37
C THR A 81 19.51 32.74 -23.00
N MET A 82 18.25 32.28 -22.92
CA MET A 82 17.87 31.31 -21.90
C MET A 82 18.64 30.03 -22.19
N GLN A 83 19.80 29.87 -21.56
CA GLN A 83 20.48 28.59 -21.46
C GLN A 83 19.60 27.64 -20.68
N LEU A 84 18.73 26.93 -21.41
CA LEU A 84 18.12 25.72 -20.93
C LEU A 84 19.26 24.70 -20.76
N LEU A 85 19.70 24.50 -19.52
CA LEU A 85 20.47 23.33 -19.11
C LEU A 85 19.57 22.10 -19.28
N SER A 86 19.37 21.68 -20.53
CA SER A 86 18.97 20.31 -20.82
C SER A 86 20.23 19.46 -20.60
N GLN A 87 20.45 19.06 -19.35
CA GLN A 87 21.31 17.92 -19.09
C GLN A 87 20.57 16.70 -19.64
N SER A 88 20.82 16.38 -20.91
CA SER A 88 20.39 15.12 -21.49
C SER A 88 21.14 14.00 -20.78
N LEU A 89 20.46 13.36 -19.82
CA LEU A 89 20.94 12.11 -19.24
C LEU A 89 21.08 11.07 -20.36
N PRO A 90 22.14 10.24 -20.34
CA PRO A 90 22.35 9.21 -21.35
C PRO A 90 21.19 8.20 -21.36
N PRO A 91 20.97 7.47 -22.48
CA PRO A 91 19.76 6.67 -22.70
C PRO A 91 19.62 5.44 -21.78
N ASN A 92 20.55 5.23 -20.86
CA ASN A 92 20.52 4.22 -19.81
C ASN A 92 21.08 4.86 -18.54
N GLY A 93 20.24 5.61 -17.81
CA GLY A 93 20.62 6.11 -16.49
C GLY A 93 21.06 4.96 -15.59
N ASN A 94 22.17 5.14 -14.88
CA ASN A 94 22.61 4.16 -13.88
C ASN A 94 21.47 3.93 -12.88
N ALA A 95 21.25 2.71 -12.39
CA ALA A 95 20.18 2.40 -11.43
C ALA A 95 20.17 3.35 -10.22
N ALA A 96 21.34 3.82 -9.80
CA ALA A 96 21.50 4.84 -8.76
C ALA A 96 20.90 6.21 -9.15
N GLU A 97 21.09 6.66 -10.40
CA GLU A 97 20.54 7.92 -10.90
C GLU A 97 19.02 7.86 -11.02
N ILE A 98 18.48 6.75 -11.54
CA ILE A 98 17.04 6.51 -11.60
C ILE A 98 16.44 6.50 -10.19
N TYR A 99 17.10 5.83 -9.25
CA TYR A 99 16.66 5.79 -7.86
C TYR A 99 16.61 7.19 -7.23
N GLN A 100 17.63 8.00 -7.45
CA GLN A 100 17.66 9.40 -6.96
C GLN A 100 16.58 10.25 -7.64
N LEU A 101 16.38 10.11 -8.94
CA LEU A 101 15.31 10.78 -9.68
C LEU A 101 13.94 10.43 -9.08
N MET A 102 13.67 9.15 -8.86
CA MET A 102 12.42 8.69 -8.24
C MET A 102 12.23 9.30 -6.86
N GLN A 103 13.24 9.23 -5.98
CA GLN A 103 13.16 9.83 -4.65
C GLN A 103 12.84 11.33 -4.72
N ASN A 104 13.47 12.05 -5.63
CA ASN A 104 13.26 13.50 -5.79
C ASN A 104 11.85 13.83 -6.29
N GLU A 105 11.35 13.13 -7.32
CA GLU A 105 9.99 13.37 -7.83
C GLU A 105 8.92 12.95 -6.81
N ILE A 106 9.14 11.86 -6.06
CA ILE A 106 8.23 11.42 -4.99
C ILE A 106 8.17 12.46 -3.87
N LYS A 107 9.32 12.99 -3.42
CA LYS A 107 9.37 14.03 -2.36
C LYS A 107 8.60 15.30 -2.73
N LYS A 108 8.45 15.61 -4.03
CA LYS A 108 7.64 16.76 -4.49
C LYS A 108 6.14 16.54 -4.32
N VAL A 109 5.66 15.30 -4.33
CA VAL A 109 4.22 14.99 -4.35
C VAL A 109 3.70 14.36 -3.04
N VAL A 110 4.58 13.65 -2.31
CA VAL A 110 4.30 13.01 -1.01
C VAL A 110 4.71 13.96 0.11
N THR A 111 3.73 14.57 0.77
CA THR A 111 3.93 15.34 1.99
C THR A 111 3.82 14.43 3.22
N LYS A 112 4.30 14.86 4.39
CA LYS A 112 4.18 14.07 5.63
C LYS A 112 2.74 13.60 5.91
N GLY A 113 1.73 14.47 5.70
CA GLY A 113 0.32 14.11 5.88
C GLY A 113 -0.23 13.07 4.87
N LYS A 114 0.50 12.78 3.79
CA LYS A 114 0.16 11.73 2.82
C LYS A 114 0.97 10.44 3.04
N ALA A 115 2.01 10.48 3.88
CA ALA A 115 2.94 9.38 4.08
C ALA A 115 2.24 8.09 4.53
N ALA A 116 1.31 8.19 5.49
CA ALA A 116 0.54 7.03 5.97
C ALA A 116 -0.23 6.31 4.85
N GLY A 117 -0.86 7.07 3.95
CA GLY A 117 -1.60 6.50 2.81
C GLY A 117 -0.69 5.85 1.77
N VAL A 118 0.55 6.32 1.64
CA VAL A 118 1.56 5.74 0.74
C VAL A 118 2.16 4.47 1.34
N LEU A 119 2.46 4.45 2.64
CA LEU A 119 2.92 3.23 3.32
C LEU A 119 1.86 2.14 3.32
N ARG A 120 0.60 2.52 3.51
CA ARG A 120 -0.52 1.59 3.36
C ARG A 120 -0.60 1.03 1.93
N LEU A 121 -0.40 1.87 0.91
CA LEU A 121 -0.36 1.40 -0.48
C LEU A 121 0.72 0.33 -0.70
N VAL A 122 1.91 0.51 -0.11
CA VAL A 122 3.00 -0.48 -0.19
C VAL A 122 2.58 -1.80 0.45
N PHE A 123 2.04 -1.76 1.68
CA PHE A 123 1.63 -2.99 2.37
C PHE A 123 0.50 -3.70 1.61
N HIS A 124 -0.42 -2.97 1.00
CA HIS A 124 -1.53 -3.57 0.27
C HIS A 124 -1.12 -4.18 -1.08
N ASP A 125 -0.12 -3.62 -1.77
CA ASP A 125 0.46 -4.23 -2.98
C ASP A 125 1.34 -5.44 -2.62
N ALA A 126 2.19 -5.33 -1.60
CA ALA A 126 3.11 -6.39 -1.20
C ALA A 126 2.46 -7.53 -0.38
N GLY A 127 1.41 -7.20 0.37
CA GLY A 127 0.81 -8.07 1.38
C GLY A 127 -0.03 -9.22 0.80
N THR A 128 -0.24 -9.25 -0.51
CA THR A 128 -0.88 -10.36 -1.23
C THR A 128 0.05 -11.57 -1.39
N PHE A 129 1.35 -11.44 -1.11
CA PHE A 129 2.30 -12.55 -1.25
C PHE A 129 1.92 -13.73 -0.33
N GLU A 130 2.06 -14.95 -0.84
CA GLU A 130 1.95 -16.21 -0.08
C GLU A 130 3.05 -17.17 -0.54
N LEU A 131 3.70 -17.86 0.41
CA LEU A 131 4.78 -18.81 0.10
C LEU A 131 4.29 -20.06 -0.62
N ASP A 132 3.12 -20.57 -0.22
CA ASP A 132 2.64 -21.90 -0.64
C ASP A 132 2.36 -21.97 -2.15
N ASP A 133 1.84 -20.88 -2.72
CA ASP A 133 1.53 -20.78 -4.15
C ASP A 133 2.47 -19.84 -4.92
N ASN A 134 3.38 -19.15 -4.22
CA ASN A 134 4.29 -18.15 -4.76
C ASN A 134 3.58 -17.11 -5.65
N THR A 135 2.38 -16.71 -5.26
CA THR A 135 1.60 -15.68 -5.94
C THR A 135 1.51 -14.41 -5.10
N GLY A 136 1.22 -13.31 -5.78
CA GLY A 136 1.17 -11.98 -5.20
C GLY A 136 2.54 -11.40 -4.86
N GLY A 137 2.54 -10.37 -4.02
CA GLY A 137 3.73 -9.60 -3.68
C GLY A 137 3.82 -8.30 -4.46
N ILE A 138 4.87 -7.54 -4.18
CA ILE A 138 5.03 -6.17 -4.67
C ILE A 138 5.28 -6.13 -6.19
N ASN A 139 4.20 -6.08 -6.95
CA ASN A 139 4.22 -6.23 -8.39
C ASN A 139 3.35 -5.16 -9.09
N GLY A 140 2.84 -4.16 -8.36
CA GLY A 140 2.01 -3.10 -8.92
C GLY A 140 0.58 -3.54 -9.27
N SER A 141 0.16 -4.77 -8.94
CA SER A 141 -1.20 -5.27 -9.18
C SER A 141 -2.25 -4.42 -8.47
N ILE A 142 -1.90 -3.74 -7.38
CA ILE A 142 -2.80 -2.85 -6.64
C ILE A 142 -3.49 -1.81 -7.53
N ALA A 143 -2.89 -1.45 -8.67
CA ALA A 143 -3.48 -0.55 -9.67
C ALA A 143 -4.80 -1.09 -10.27
N TYR A 144 -4.98 -2.42 -10.28
CA TYR A 144 -6.17 -3.13 -10.76
C TYR A 144 -7.15 -3.50 -9.63
N GLU A 145 -6.80 -3.22 -8.37
CA GLU A 145 -7.50 -3.74 -7.19
C GLU A 145 -8.13 -2.65 -6.32
N LEU A 146 -8.08 -1.39 -6.76
CA LEU A 146 -8.48 -0.22 -5.97
C LEU A 146 -9.97 -0.17 -5.58
N GLU A 147 -10.81 -0.95 -6.26
CA GLU A 147 -12.25 -1.02 -5.98
C GLU A 147 -12.59 -2.12 -4.95
N ARG A 148 -11.59 -2.91 -4.50
CA ARG A 148 -11.77 -3.90 -3.43
C ARG A 148 -12.02 -3.21 -2.08
N PRO A 149 -12.92 -3.75 -1.21
CA PRO A 149 -13.25 -3.12 0.08
C PRO A 149 -12.05 -2.81 0.96
N GLU A 150 -11.10 -3.75 1.05
CA GLU A 150 -9.86 -3.62 1.82
C GLU A 150 -8.94 -2.53 1.26
N ASN A 151 -9.04 -2.16 -0.02
CA ASN A 151 -8.24 -1.11 -0.65
C ASN A 151 -8.89 0.28 -0.62
N THR A 152 -10.01 0.42 0.09
CA THR A 152 -10.73 1.69 0.23
C THR A 152 -9.79 2.85 0.58
N GLY A 153 -9.86 3.93 -0.20
CA GLY A 153 -9.06 5.15 -0.02
C GLY A 153 -7.69 5.15 -0.72
N LEU A 154 -7.13 4.01 -1.14
CA LEU A 154 -5.80 3.93 -1.75
C LEU A 154 -5.71 4.58 -3.13
N LYS A 155 -6.85 4.77 -3.81
CA LYS A 155 -6.95 5.51 -5.07
C LYS A 155 -6.37 6.93 -4.97
N LYS A 156 -6.45 7.56 -3.79
CA LYS A 156 -5.86 8.88 -3.55
C LYS A 156 -4.32 8.80 -3.52
N SER A 157 -3.76 7.82 -2.84
CA SER A 157 -2.31 7.58 -2.76
C SER A 157 -1.73 7.27 -4.13
N LEU A 158 -2.35 6.35 -4.89
CA LEU A 158 -1.88 5.99 -6.23
C LEU A 158 -1.93 7.20 -7.18
N LYS A 159 -2.99 8.02 -7.14
CA LYS A 159 -3.07 9.28 -7.90
C LYS A 159 -1.98 10.29 -7.55
N VAL A 160 -1.57 10.36 -6.28
CA VAL A 160 -0.44 11.21 -5.87
C VAL A 160 0.85 10.70 -6.49
N LEU A 161 1.12 9.39 -6.40
CA LEU A 161 2.33 8.80 -6.99
C LEU A 161 2.35 8.88 -8.51
N ALA A 162 1.19 8.78 -9.18
CA ALA A 162 1.10 8.91 -10.63
C ALA A 162 1.70 10.23 -11.15
N LYS A 163 1.60 11.33 -10.37
CA LYS A 163 2.20 12.61 -10.74
C LYS A 163 3.72 12.56 -10.78
N ALA A 164 4.34 11.89 -9.82
CA ALA A 164 5.79 11.65 -9.82
C ALA A 164 6.17 10.67 -10.92
N LYS A 165 5.39 9.58 -11.07
CA LYS A 165 5.65 8.55 -12.08
C LYS A 165 5.68 9.11 -13.50
N ILE A 166 4.75 10.00 -13.87
CA ILE A 166 4.76 10.68 -15.18
C ILE A 166 6.11 11.37 -15.42
N LYS A 167 6.67 12.05 -14.42
CA LYS A 167 7.96 12.75 -14.53
C LYS A 167 9.16 11.83 -14.60
N VAL A 168 9.12 10.70 -13.89
CA VAL A 168 10.16 9.68 -13.99
C VAL A 168 10.10 9.00 -15.37
N ASP A 169 8.92 8.61 -15.83
CA ASP A 169 8.72 7.91 -17.10
C ASP A 169 9.08 8.78 -18.33
N GLU A 170 8.97 10.11 -18.23
CA GLU A 170 9.48 11.05 -19.26
C GLU A 170 11.00 10.90 -19.50
N ILE A 171 11.75 10.42 -18.51
CA ILE A 171 13.21 10.23 -18.57
C ILE A 171 13.55 8.75 -18.79
N GLN A 172 12.98 7.88 -17.96
CA GLN A 172 13.16 6.44 -18.03
C GLN A 172 11.90 5.74 -17.48
N PRO A 173 11.21 4.92 -18.28
CA PRO A 173 10.07 4.16 -17.80
C PRO A 173 10.42 3.23 -16.64
N VAL A 174 9.70 3.36 -15.52
CA VAL A 174 9.82 2.49 -14.34
C VAL A 174 8.52 1.72 -14.10
N SER A 175 8.60 0.60 -13.38
CA SER A 175 7.41 -0.14 -12.96
C SER A 175 6.65 0.58 -11.86
N TRP A 176 5.34 0.33 -11.76
CA TRP A 176 4.57 0.68 -10.57
C TRP A 176 5.10 -0.01 -9.32
N ALA A 177 5.52 -1.28 -9.43
CA ALA A 177 6.13 -2.03 -8.34
C ALA A 177 7.34 -1.28 -7.73
N ASP A 178 8.25 -0.78 -8.58
CA ASP A 178 9.39 0.04 -8.13
C ASP A 178 8.93 1.39 -7.57
N MET A 179 8.03 2.09 -8.26
CA MET A 179 7.52 3.39 -7.82
C MET A 179 6.87 3.33 -6.43
N ILE A 180 6.05 2.31 -6.16
CA ILE A 180 5.38 2.09 -4.87
C ILE A 180 6.42 1.78 -3.79
N SER A 181 7.37 0.88 -4.07
CA SER A 181 8.44 0.49 -3.14
C SER A 181 9.31 1.69 -2.74
N VAL A 182 9.75 2.52 -3.70
CA VAL A 182 10.54 3.71 -3.39
C VAL A 182 9.69 4.73 -2.63
N ALA A 183 8.40 4.85 -2.96
CA ALA A 183 7.52 5.81 -2.32
C ALA A 183 7.29 5.53 -0.83
N GLY A 184 7.20 4.26 -0.42
CA GLY A 184 7.13 3.92 1.00
C GLY A 184 8.41 4.27 1.76
N SER A 185 9.59 3.96 1.19
CA SER A 185 10.88 4.38 1.77
C SER A 185 10.98 5.91 1.94
N VAL A 186 10.57 6.67 0.91
CA VAL A 186 10.50 8.13 1.00
C VAL A 186 9.51 8.59 2.06
N ALA A 187 8.32 7.98 2.15
CA ALA A 187 7.29 8.31 3.13
C ALA A 187 7.79 8.15 4.57
N VAL A 188 8.54 7.09 4.87
CA VAL A 188 9.20 6.89 6.18
C VAL A 188 10.24 7.99 6.43
N SER A 189 11.13 8.22 5.47
CA SER A 189 12.24 9.17 5.60
C SER A 189 11.75 10.61 5.82
N ILE A 190 10.77 11.09 5.05
CA ILE A 190 10.26 12.46 5.21
C ILE A 190 9.56 12.67 6.56
N CYS A 191 9.10 11.59 7.20
CA CYS A 191 8.48 11.60 8.52
C CYS A 191 9.51 11.43 9.67
N GLY A 192 10.81 11.42 9.37
CA GLY A 192 11.88 11.32 10.38
C GLY A 192 12.30 9.89 10.73
N GLY A 193 11.77 8.89 10.03
CA GLY A 193 12.15 7.49 10.18
C GLY A 193 13.48 7.15 9.49
N PRO A 194 13.86 5.86 9.50
CA PRO A 194 15.12 5.40 8.91
C PRO A 194 15.14 5.56 7.38
N THR A 195 16.35 5.62 6.82
CA THR A 195 16.54 5.50 5.37
C THR A 195 16.50 4.03 4.98
N ILE A 196 15.58 3.67 4.08
CA ILE A 196 15.38 2.27 3.66
C ILE A 196 15.88 2.11 2.22
N PRO A 197 16.96 1.34 1.98
CA PRO A 197 17.42 1.09 0.62
C PRO A 197 16.42 0.19 -0.11
N VAL A 198 16.12 0.54 -1.37
CA VAL A 198 15.22 -0.22 -2.23
C VAL A 198 15.93 -0.50 -3.55
N VAL A 199 16.08 -1.78 -3.88
CA VAL A 199 16.60 -2.24 -5.17
C VAL A 199 15.53 -2.02 -6.23
N LEU A 200 15.93 -1.61 -7.44
CA LEU A 200 15.04 -1.41 -8.59
C LEU A 200 15.07 -2.60 -9.55
N GLY A 201 14.13 -2.65 -10.49
CA GLY A 201 14.06 -3.66 -11.54
C GLY A 201 12.84 -4.59 -11.44
N ARG A 202 11.87 -4.29 -10.57
CA ARG A 202 10.65 -5.10 -10.45
C ARG A 202 9.82 -5.00 -11.74
N LEU A 203 9.16 -6.10 -12.08
CA LEU A 203 8.20 -6.19 -13.17
C LEU A 203 6.80 -5.90 -12.66
N ASP A 204 6.02 -5.15 -13.44
CA ASP A 204 4.60 -4.96 -13.17
C ASP A 204 3.80 -6.22 -13.51
N SER A 205 2.82 -6.54 -12.69
CA SER A 205 1.73 -7.43 -13.03
C SER A 205 0.81 -6.77 -14.06
N THR A 206 0.20 -7.59 -14.92
CA THR A 206 -0.81 -7.15 -15.89
C THR A 206 -2.23 -7.48 -15.45
N GLN A 207 -2.38 -8.09 -14.27
CA GLN A 207 -3.64 -8.56 -13.70
C GLN A 207 -3.67 -8.29 -12.19
N PRO A 208 -4.86 -8.23 -11.57
CA PRO A 208 -4.96 -8.18 -10.11
C PRO A 208 -4.43 -9.48 -9.49
N ASP A 209 -3.88 -9.37 -8.28
CA ASP A 209 -3.54 -10.51 -7.44
C ASP A 209 -4.80 -11.18 -6.87
N PRO A 210 -4.72 -12.44 -6.37
CA PRO A 210 -5.87 -13.10 -5.75
C PRO A 210 -6.45 -12.32 -4.56
N GLU A 211 -7.76 -12.44 -4.37
CA GLU A 211 -8.50 -11.85 -3.25
C GLU A 211 -8.22 -12.56 -1.92
N ASP A 212 -8.67 -11.98 -0.81
CA ASP A 212 -8.63 -12.57 0.53
C ASP A 212 -7.21 -12.90 1.08
N LYS A 213 -6.18 -12.22 0.57
CA LYS A 213 -4.79 -12.43 1.00
C LYS A 213 -4.29 -11.43 2.04
N LEU A 214 -5.03 -10.36 2.33
CA LEU A 214 -4.65 -9.34 3.32
C LEU A 214 -5.26 -9.63 4.70
N PRO A 215 -4.56 -9.33 5.81
CA PRO A 215 -5.08 -9.54 7.15
C PRO A 215 -6.24 -8.57 7.48
N PRO A 216 -7.40 -9.07 7.94
CA PRO A 216 -8.45 -8.22 8.51
C PRO A 216 -7.99 -7.41 9.72
N GLU A 217 -8.52 -6.20 9.88
CA GLU A 217 -8.24 -5.31 11.03
C GLU A 217 -8.71 -5.89 12.39
N SER A 218 -9.51 -6.95 12.38
CA SER A 218 -10.07 -7.62 13.56
C SER A 218 -9.39 -8.94 13.94
N LEU A 219 -8.31 -9.34 13.25
CA LEU A 219 -7.62 -10.59 13.55
C LEU A 219 -7.05 -10.63 14.97
N SER A 220 -7.10 -11.80 15.59
CA SER A 220 -6.35 -12.10 16.82
C SER A 220 -4.85 -12.13 16.56
N ALA A 221 -4.04 -12.07 17.61
CA ALA A 221 -2.58 -12.21 17.50
C ALA A 221 -2.16 -13.54 16.87
N SER A 222 -2.83 -14.64 17.23
CA SER A 222 -2.60 -15.95 16.58
C SER A 222 -2.93 -15.93 15.09
N GLY A 223 -4.03 -15.30 14.70
CA GLY A 223 -4.42 -15.13 13.30
C GLY A 223 -3.45 -14.25 12.51
N LEU A 224 -2.97 -13.16 13.10
CA LEU A 224 -1.93 -12.31 12.52
C LEU A 224 -0.63 -13.06 12.33
N LYS A 225 -0.17 -13.80 13.35
CA LYS A 225 1.05 -14.62 13.27
C LYS A 225 0.94 -15.66 12.17
N GLU A 226 -0.18 -16.39 12.08
CA GLU A 226 -0.39 -17.38 11.03
C GLU A 226 -0.44 -16.72 9.64
N CYS A 227 -1.14 -15.58 9.52
CA CYS A 227 -1.17 -14.82 8.28
C CYS A 227 0.24 -14.43 7.83
N PHE A 228 1.02 -13.76 8.68
CA PHE A 228 2.38 -13.31 8.35
C PHE A 228 3.35 -14.47 8.12
N LYS A 229 3.19 -15.57 8.85
CA LYS A 229 3.99 -16.78 8.66
C LYS A 229 3.81 -17.39 7.28
N ARG A 230 2.58 -17.46 6.75
CA ARG A 230 2.33 -17.94 5.37
C ARG A 230 2.97 -17.04 4.30
N LYS A 231 3.22 -15.77 4.64
CA LYS A 231 3.97 -14.81 3.81
C LYS A 231 5.49 -14.87 4.02
N GLY A 232 5.96 -15.73 4.91
CA GLY A 232 7.38 -15.90 5.26
C GLY A 232 7.92 -14.93 6.30
N PHE A 233 7.06 -14.27 7.08
CA PHE A 233 7.45 -13.34 8.13
C PHE A 233 7.36 -13.97 9.52
N SER A 234 8.35 -13.68 10.35
CA SER A 234 8.39 -14.02 11.76
C SER A 234 7.50 -13.09 12.60
N THR A 235 7.24 -13.48 13.85
CA THR A 235 6.54 -12.64 14.84
C THR A 235 7.25 -11.30 15.06
N GLN A 236 8.59 -11.28 15.04
CA GLN A 236 9.37 -10.04 15.15
C GLN A 236 9.09 -9.08 13.99
N GLU A 237 9.08 -9.60 12.77
CA GLU A 237 8.87 -8.80 11.55
C GLU A 237 7.42 -8.34 11.44
N LEU A 238 6.44 -9.15 11.85
CA LEU A 238 5.05 -8.73 12.04
C LEU A 238 4.98 -7.50 12.95
N VAL A 239 5.52 -7.59 14.17
CA VAL A 239 5.45 -6.49 15.15
C VAL A 239 6.24 -5.27 14.69
N ALA A 240 7.35 -5.45 13.98
CA ALA A 240 8.09 -4.35 13.37
C ALA A 240 7.22 -3.63 12.33
N LEU A 241 6.66 -4.35 11.35
CA LEU A 241 5.84 -3.76 10.28
C LEU A 241 4.58 -3.08 10.82
N SER A 242 3.95 -3.61 11.88
CA SER A 242 2.82 -2.97 12.56
C SER A 242 3.16 -1.57 13.10
N GLY A 243 4.45 -1.29 13.39
CA GLY A 243 4.92 0.03 13.80
C GLY A 243 4.64 1.15 12.78
N ALA A 244 4.38 0.82 11.51
CA ALA A 244 3.93 1.79 10.52
C ALA A 244 2.62 2.52 10.92
N HIS A 245 1.81 1.92 11.80
CA HIS A 245 0.60 2.55 12.36
C HIS A 245 0.89 3.76 13.26
N THR A 246 2.16 4.04 13.60
CA THR A 246 2.54 5.32 14.22
C THR A 246 2.19 6.52 13.33
N LEU A 247 2.09 6.32 12.00
CA LEU A 247 1.66 7.35 11.08
C LEU A 247 0.15 7.31 10.80
N GLY A 248 -0.42 8.50 10.62
CA GLY A 248 -1.80 8.68 10.18
C GLY A 248 -2.81 8.65 11.31
N SER A 249 -4.06 8.32 10.98
CA SER A 249 -5.22 8.62 11.83
C SER A 249 -5.59 7.50 12.81
N LYS A 250 -4.69 6.55 13.09
CA LYS A 250 -4.95 5.47 14.07
C LYS A 250 -4.77 5.94 15.53
N GLY A 251 -4.28 7.17 15.74
CA GLY A 251 -4.24 7.82 17.05
C GLY A 251 -2.98 7.52 17.87
N PHE A 252 -1.96 6.95 17.23
CA PHE A 252 -0.66 6.72 17.84
C PHE A 252 0.24 7.94 17.62
N GLY A 253 0.55 8.69 18.69
CA GLY A 253 1.53 9.77 18.65
C GLY A 253 1.17 10.92 17.69
N ASP A 254 2.20 11.55 17.12
CA ASP A 254 2.03 12.55 16.05
C ASP A 254 1.81 11.81 14.72
N PRO A 255 0.70 12.07 13.99
CA PRO A 255 0.34 11.34 12.78
C PRO A 255 1.31 11.52 11.61
N THR A 256 2.32 12.39 11.76
CA THR A 256 3.30 12.75 10.73
C THR A 256 4.75 12.52 11.14
N VAL A 257 4.98 11.92 12.31
CA VAL A 257 6.32 11.57 12.82
C VAL A 257 6.44 10.05 12.89
N PHE A 258 7.45 9.50 12.21
CA PHE A 258 7.74 8.07 12.27
C PHE A 258 8.69 7.81 13.43
N ASP A 259 8.14 7.34 14.55
CA ASP A 259 8.86 7.05 15.80
C ASP A 259 8.33 5.77 16.46
N ASN A 260 8.75 5.48 17.69
CA ASN A 260 8.28 4.32 18.44
C ASN A 260 7.03 4.60 19.33
N ALA A 261 6.29 5.69 19.09
CA ALA A 261 5.10 6.04 19.88
C ALA A 261 4.01 4.96 19.81
N TYR A 262 3.87 4.29 18.66
CA TYR A 262 2.99 3.12 18.50
C TYR A 262 3.12 2.13 19.66
N TYR A 263 4.33 1.67 19.95
CA TYR A 263 4.58 0.67 20.98
C TYR A 263 4.38 1.21 22.40
N LYS A 264 4.84 2.45 22.66
CA LYS A 264 4.68 3.10 23.96
C LYS A 264 3.19 3.26 24.33
N ILE A 265 2.37 3.68 23.37
CA ILE A 265 0.94 3.87 23.56
C ILE A 265 0.20 2.53 23.70
N LEU A 266 0.60 1.50 22.96
CA LEU A 266 0.05 0.16 23.14
C LEU A 266 0.24 -0.36 24.57
N LEU A 267 1.37 -0.07 25.22
CA LEU A 267 1.65 -0.49 26.59
C LEU A 267 0.93 0.35 27.66
N ALA A 268 0.59 1.61 27.37
CA ALA A 268 0.13 2.60 28.34
C ALA A 268 -1.38 2.55 28.68
N LYS A 269 -2.06 1.39 28.51
CA LYS A 269 -3.51 1.16 28.72
C LYS A 269 -4.17 2.12 29.77
N PRO A 270 -5.38 2.65 29.55
CA PRO A 270 -6.35 2.32 28.49
C PRO A 270 -6.17 3.13 27.20
N TRP A 271 -6.60 2.57 26.06
CA TRP A 271 -6.49 3.19 24.73
C TRP A 271 -7.65 4.14 24.40
N THR A 272 -7.87 5.13 25.27
CA THR A 272 -8.92 6.14 25.06
C THR A 272 -8.41 7.25 24.13
N SER A 273 -9.16 7.54 23.07
CA SER A 273 -8.86 8.66 22.19
C SER A 273 -9.38 9.98 22.78
N ALA A 274 -8.57 11.04 22.74
CA ALA A 274 -8.98 12.39 23.13
C ALA A 274 -9.96 13.03 22.12
N SER A 275 -10.09 12.45 20.92
CA SER A 275 -10.96 12.90 19.82
C SER A 275 -12.36 12.29 19.95
N LYS A 276 -13.41 13.12 19.87
CA LYS A 276 -14.82 12.70 19.87
C LYS A 276 -15.23 11.86 18.64
N MET A 277 -14.39 11.74 17.61
CA MET A 277 -14.71 11.06 16.34
C MET A 277 -14.23 9.60 16.28
N THR A 278 -13.30 9.21 17.14
CA THR A 278 -12.78 7.83 17.26
C THR A 278 -12.80 7.48 18.73
N SER A 279 -13.57 6.47 19.13
CA SER A 279 -13.70 6.10 20.55
C SER A 279 -12.41 5.51 21.12
N MET A 280 -11.54 4.94 20.29
CA MET A 280 -10.35 4.21 20.70
C MET A 280 -9.15 4.50 19.80
N VAL A 281 -7.95 4.47 20.40
CA VAL A 281 -6.67 4.50 19.68
C VAL A 281 -6.35 3.09 19.18
N GLY A 282 -5.93 2.96 17.92
CA GLY A 282 -5.55 1.70 17.29
C GLY A 282 -6.72 0.84 16.82
N LEU A 283 -6.38 -0.26 16.15
CA LEU A 283 -7.29 -1.30 15.68
C LEU A 283 -7.39 -2.45 16.71
N PRO A 284 -8.45 -3.29 16.63
CA PRO A 284 -8.49 -4.52 17.43
C PRO A 284 -7.27 -5.42 17.21
N SER A 285 -6.75 -5.50 15.98
CA SER A 285 -5.52 -6.23 15.66
C SER A 285 -4.27 -5.64 16.31
N ASP A 286 -4.19 -4.31 16.46
CA ASP A 286 -3.08 -3.66 17.18
C ASP A 286 -3.11 -4.03 18.68
N HIS A 287 -4.31 -4.00 19.28
CA HIS A 287 -4.51 -4.36 20.68
C HIS A 287 -4.18 -5.83 20.93
N ALA A 288 -4.52 -6.71 19.99
CA ALA A 288 -4.23 -8.12 20.11
C ALA A 288 -2.72 -8.41 20.27
N LEU A 289 -1.84 -7.59 19.70
CA LEU A 289 -0.39 -7.78 19.81
C LEU A 289 0.13 -7.73 21.26
N VAL A 290 -0.51 -6.97 22.15
CA VAL A 290 -0.08 -6.91 23.56
C VAL A 290 -0.72 -7.99 24.44
N GLU A 291 -1.64 -8.78 23.90
CA GLU A 291 -2.28 -9.91 24.60
C GLU A 291 -1.58 -11.25 24.30
N ASP A 292 -0.59 -11.27 23.39
CA ASP A 292 0.22 -12.44 23.07
C ASP A 292 1.66 -12.27 23.56
N ASP A 293 2.18 -13.24 24.32
CA ASP A 293 3.48 -13.12 25.00
C ASP A 293 4.67 -12.90 24.05
N GLU A 294 4.65 -13.52 22.87
CA GLU A 294 5.73 -13.40 21.90
C GLU A 294 5.69 -12.03 21.23
N CYS A 295 4.50 -11.58 20.81
CA CYS A 295 4.31 -10.23 20.27
C CYS A 295 4.66 -9.17 21.32
N LEU A 296 4.18 -9.31 22.55
CA LEU A 296 4.39 -8.39 23.66
C LEU A 296 5.88 -8.21 23.98
N ARG A 297 6.70 -9.27 23.84
CA ARG A 297 8.16 -9.18 24.00
C ARG A 297 8.77 -8.18 23.01
N TRP A 298 8.37 -8.24 21.74
CA TRP A 298 8.86 -7.31 20.71
C TRP A 298 8.28 -5.91 20.88
N VAL A 299 7.01 -5.79 21.26
CA VAL A 299 6.39 -4.49 21.58
C VAL A 299 7.17 -3.77 22.68
N LYS A 300 7.48 -4.45 23.79
CA LYS A 300 8.30 -3.89 24.87
C LYS A 300 9.69 -3.47 24.39
N ARG A 301 10.36 -4.34 23.63
CA ARG A 301 11.69 -4.06 23.09
C ARG A 301 11.70 -2.79 22.23
N TYR A 302 10.74 -2.62 21.34
CA TYR A 302 10.65 -1.46 20.46
C TYR A 302 10.17 -0.20 21.17
N ALA A 303 9.35 -0.32 22.23
CA ALA A 303 8.97 0.82 23.07
C ALA A 303 10.19 1.42 23.82
N GLU A 304 11.13 0.59 24.24
CA GLU A 304 12.35 0.99 24.95
C GLU A 304 13.45 1.48 24.01
N ASP A 305 13.52 0.96 22.78
CA ASP A 305 14.64 1.15 21.86
C ASP A 305 14.15 1.49 20.44
N GLN A 306 14.11 2.78 20.13
CA GLN A 306 13.69 3.29 18.83
C GLN A 306 14.66 2.89 17.72
N ASP A 307 15.96 2.87 17.99
CA ASP A 307 16.97 2.52 16.99
C ASP A 307 16.85 1.05 16.60
N LYS A 308 16.56 0.17 17.56
CA LYS A 308 16.24 -1.23 17.29
C LYS A 308 14.98 -1.37 16.45
N PHE A 309 13.92 -0.62 16.76
CA PHE A 309 12.71 -0.58 15.93
C PHE A 309 13.04 -0.15 14.50
N PHE A 310 13.80 0.92 14.32
CA PHE A 310 14.15 1.44 13.00
C PHE A 310 14.98 0.45 12.19
N GLN A 311 15.93 -0.23 12.82
CA GLN A 311 16.73 -1.27 12.19
C GLN A 311 15.83 -2.44 11.71
N ASP A 312 14.97 -2.95 12.59
CA ASP A 312 14.13 -4.11 12.26
C ASP A 312 13.02 -3.76 11.27
N PHE A 313 12.45 -2.56 11.37
CA PHE A 313 11.51 -2.04 10.38
C PHE A 313 12.15 -1.94 9.00
N THR A 314 13.39 -1.45 8.92
CA THR A 314 14.14 -1.37 7.66
C THR A 314 14.30 -2.75 7.04
N ASN A 315 14.73 -3.73 7.82
CA ASN A 315 14.91 -5.10 7.35
C ASN A 315 13.59 -5.75 6.92
N ALA A 316 12.54 -5.62 7.73
CA ALA A 316 11.23 -6.19 7.45
C ALA A 316 10.57 -5.52 6.23
N TYR A 317 10.73 -4.20 6.07
CA TYR A 317 10.27 -3.47 4.89
C TYR A 317 11.01 -3.94 3.64
N THR A 318 12.35 -4.03 3.67
CA THR A 318 13.15 -4.51 2.54
C THR A 318 12.72 -5.92 2.14
N LYS A 319 12.46 -6.81 3.11
CA LYS A 319 11.91 -8.14 2.84
C LYS A 319 10.52 -8.06 2.21
N LEU A 320 9.60 -7.27 2.78
CA LEU A 320 8.26 -7.04 2.26
C LEU A 320 8.26 -6.62 0.79
N VAL A 321 9.08 -5.63 0.42
CA VAL A 321 9.16 -5.15 -0.97
C VAL A 321 10.02 -6.02 -1.88
N ASN A 322 10.51 -7.17 -1.42
CA ASN A 322 11.27 -8.12 -2.26
C ASN A 322 10.59 -9.50 -2.35
N SER A 323 9.73 -9.85 -1.39
CA SER A 323 8.94 -11.09 -1.41
C SER A 323 7.96 -11.11 -2.58
N GLY A 324 7.98 -12.21 -3.35
CA GLY A 324 7.12 -12.39 -4.53
C GLY A 324 7.48 -11.54 -5.76
N ALA A 325 8.44 -10.61 -5.64
CA ALA A 325 8.82 -9.72 -6.73
C ALA A 325 9.44 -10.51 -7.90
N LYS A 326 8.99 -10.21 -9.11
CA LYS A 326 9.62 -10.66 -10.35
C LYS A 326 10.54 -9.56 -10.85
N TRP A 327 11.73 -9.92 -11.32
CA TRP A 327 12.77 -8.98 -11.70
C TRP A 327 13.05 -9.05 -13.19
N LYS A 328 13.37 -7.92 -13.82
CA LYS A 328 13.99 -7.91 -15.14
C LYS A 328 15.32 -8.66 -15.03
N MET A 329 15.52 -9.68 -15.86
CA MET A 329 16.82 -10.33 -15.93
C MET A 329 17.84 -9.31 -16.45
N LEU A 330 18.96 -9.19 -15.74
CA LEU A 330 20.11 -8.35 -16.12
C LEU A 330 20.82 -8.91 -17.35
#